data_AF-A0A428NYS0-F1
#
_entry.id   AF-A0A428NYS0-F1
#
_cell.length_a   1.000
_cell.length_b   1.000
_cell.length_c   1.000
_cell.angle_alpha   90.00
_cell.angle_beta   90.00
_cell.angle_gamma   90.00
#
_symmetry.space_group_name_H-M   'P 1'
#
loop_
_entity.id
_entity.type
_entity.pdbx_description
1 polymer ?
#
loop_
_entity_poly.entity_id
_entity_poly.type
_entity_poly.pdbx_seq_one_letter_code
_entity_poly.pdbx_strand_id
1 'polypeptide(L)'
;MNNTKRQGNKRLALIGDAVLRLTLVDDGIVLGENYWEVALLHLDRPKLTSSSGECQAICTAEASNTALYKIEEQHHLSSFIQTNPAQKGHVSRITGAITVEALIGAVWLDCGRDYAHVHEIIHDLGIGQSLLR
;
A
#
# COMPACT_ATOMS: atom_id res chain seq x y z
N MET A 1 8.10 -35.77 9.59
CA MET A 1 7.53 -35.11 8.39
C MET A 1 7.14 -33.69 8.78
N ASN A 2 7.92 -32.68 8.38
CA ASN A 2 7.67 -31.29 8.74
C ASN A 2 6.40 -30.79 8.03
N ASN A 3 5.34 -30.61 8.80
CA ASN A 3 4.09 -29.99 8.36
C ASN A 3 4.26 -28.47 8.28
N THR A 4 5.17 -27.99 7.44
CA THR A 4 5.10 -26.61 6.97
C THR A 4 4.04 -26.58 5.88
N LYS A 5 2.76 -26.43 6.26
CA LYS A 5 1.79 -25.80 5.35
C LYS A 5 2.47 -24.53 4.85
N ARG A 6 2.98 -24.52 3.61
CA ARG A 6 3.62 -23.35 3.02
C ARG A 6 2.62 -22.22 3.19
N GLN A 7 2.91 -21.26 4.08
CA GLN A 7 2.02 -20.13 4.37
C GLN A 7 1.81 -19.22 3.14
N GLY A 8 2.36 -19.59 1.98
CA GLY A 8 2.34 -18.79 0.77
C GLY A 8 3.04 -17.46 0.99
N ASN A 9 2.60 -16.46 0.26
CA ASN A 9 3.04 -15.08 0.38
C ASN A 9 2.49 -14.35 1.63
N LYS A 10 1.72 -15.00 2.50
CA LYS A 10 1.03 -14.33 3.63
C LYS A 10 1.95 -13.59 4.59
N ARG A 11 3.17 -14.09 4.82
CA ARG A 11 4.14 -13.41 5.69
C ARG A 11 4.66 -12.12 5.05
N LEU A 12 4.89 -12.13 3.74
CA LEU A 12 5.26 -10.94 2.99
C LEU A 12 4.09 -9.96 2.97
N ALA A 13 2.87 -10.45 2.72
CA ALA A 13 1.67 -9.63 2.73
C ALA A 13 1.46 -8.92 4.08
N LEU A 14 1.65 -9.62 5.20
CA LEU A 14 1.56 -9.00 6.53
C LEU A 14 2.60 -7.88 6.73
N ILE A 15 3.82 -8.06 6.24
CA ILE A 15 4.85 -7.02 6.28
C ILE A 15 4.44 -5.83 5.39
N GLY A 16 3.97 -6.12 4.18
CA GLY A 16 3.56 -5.09 3.23
C GLY A 16 2.36 -4.28 3.69
N ASP A 17 1.34 -4.90 4.30
CA ASP A 17 0.20 -4.17 4.90
C ASP A 17 0.68 -3.22 6.00
N ALA A 18 1.59 -3.66 6.87
CA ALA A 18 2.13 -2.82 7.93
C ALA A 18 2.92 -1.62 7.38
N VAL A 19 3.79 -1.84 6.39
CA VAL A 19 4.58 -0.77 5.76
C VAL A 19 3.68 0.17 4.97
N LEU A 20 2.72 -0.36 4.21
CA LEU A 20 1.73 0.44 3.47
C LEU A 20 0.94 1.36 4.40
N ARG A 21 0.44 0.84 5.53
CA ARG A 21 -0.30 1.64 6.51
C ARG A 21 0.60 2.70 7.15
N LEU A 22 1.86 2.37 7.44
CA LEU A 22 2.82 3.37 7.91
C LEU A 22 2.97 4.48 6.88
N THR A 23 3.23 4.16 5.61
CA THR A 23 3.36 5.13 4.53
C THR A 23 2.14 6.03 4.39
N LEU A 24 0.93 5.48 4.39
CA LEU A 24 -0.29 6.28 4.27
C LEU A 24 -0.52 7.22 5.48
N VAL A 25 -0.17 6.76 6.69
CA VAL A 25 -0.25 7.60 7.90
C VAL A 25 0.82 8.68 7.88
N ASP A 26 2.05 8.31 7.51
CA ASP A 26 3.19 9.20 7.40
C ASP A 26 2.93 10.27 6.34
N ASP A 27 2.39 9.92 5.17
CA ASP A 27 1.93 10.89 4.16
C ASP A 27 0.85 11.82 4.72
N GLY A 28 -0.16 11.28 5.41
CA GLY A 28 -1.21 12.10 6.01
C GLY A 28 -0.72 13.08 7.10
N ILE A 29 0.42 12.80 7.73
CA ILE A 29 1.05 13.62 8.77
C ILE A 29 2.12 14.56 8.17
N VAL A 30 3.07 14.01 7.40
CA VAL A 30 4.32 14.62 6.91
C VAL A 30 4.17 15.36 5.58
N LEU A 31 3.22 14.99 4.70
CA LEU A 31 2.83 15.90 3.61
C LEU A 31 2.18 17.19 4.13
N GLY A 32 1.97 17.31 5.45
CA GLY A 32 1.74 18.57 6.14
C GLY A 32 3.02 19.37 6.45
N GLU A 33 4.15 18.71 6.69
CA GLU A 33 5.39 19.36 7.12
C GLU A 33 6.19 19.88 5.92
N ASN A 34 6.33 19.14 4.81
CA ASN A 34 7.20 19.56 3.68
C ASN A 34 6.67 20.74 2.83
N TYR A 35 5.53 21.34 3.19
CA TYR A 35 5.04 22.59 2.59
C TYR A 35 5.30 23.83 3.46
N TRP A 36 6.23 23.77 4.43
CA TRP A 36 6.64 24.96 5.17
C TRP A 36 7.43 25.96 4.31
N GLU A 37 8.02 25.54 3.18
CA GLU A 37 8.75 26.45 2.28
C GLU A 37 7.81 27.30 1.39
N VAL A 38 6.58 26.86 1.11
CA VAL A 38 5.58 27.62 0.33
C VAL A 38 4.58 28.41 1.19
N ALA A 39 4.56 28.20 2.51
CA ALA A 39 3.66 28.91 3.44
C ALA A 39 4.01 30.40 3.65
N LEU A 40 5.07 30.91 3.01
CA LEU A 40 5.49 32.31 3.10
C LEU A 40 4.65 33.29 2.26
N LEU A 41 3.68 32.82 1.46
CA LEU A 41 2.96 33.66 0.49
C LEU A 41 1.48 33.96 0.78
N HIS A 42 0.96 33.70 1.99
CA HIS A 42 -0.40 34.12 2.40
C HIS A 42 -1.55 33.69 1.45
N LEU A 43 -1.39 32.59 0.72
CA LEU A 43 -2.49 31.93 0.02
C LEU A 43 -2.93 30.75 0.90
N ASP A 44 -4.24 30.52 0.98
CA ASP A 44 -4.94 29.53 1.81
C ASP A 44 -4.04 28.38 2.29
N ARG A 45 -3.85 28.26 3.62
CA ARG A 45 -3.14 27.11 4.20
C ARG A 45 -3.80 25.83 3.64
N PRO A 46 -3.06 24.94 2.98
CA PRO A 46 -3.55 23.58 2.77
C PRO A 46 -3.93 23.00 4.13
N LYS A 47 -4.87 22.05 4.17
CA LYS A 47 -5.33 21.41 5.41
C LYS A 47 -4.16 20.58 5.98
N LEU A 48 -3.28 21.27 6.72
CA LEU A 48 -1.85 20.93 6.79
C LEU A 48 -1.47 19.84 7.80
N THR A 49 -2.42 19.10 8.34
CA THR A 49 -2.18 17.88 9.09
C THR A 49 -3.50 17.14 9.11
N SER A 50 -3.56 15.92 8.58
CA SER A 50 -4.74 15.08 8.77
C SER A 50 -4.86 14.74 10.25
N SER A 51 -6.05 14.91 10.83
CA SER A 51 -6.33 14.38 12.16
C SER A 51 -6.12 12.86 12.16
N SER A 52 -5.86 12.26 13.33
CA SER A 52 -5.76 10.80 13.46
C SER A 52 -6.98 10.07 12.86
N GLY A 53 -8.18 10.66 12.97
CA GLY A 53 -9.40 10.13 12.34
C GLY A 53 -9.40 10.19 10.81
N GLU A 54 -8.86 11.26 10.23
CA GLU A 54 -8.68 11.39 8.77
C GLU A 54 -7.62 10.41 8.27
N CYS A 55 -6.47 10.29 8.93
CA CYS A 55 -5.44 9.29 8.58
C CYS A 55 -6.02 7.87 8.62
N GLN A 56 -6.82 7.55 9.64
CA GLN A 56 -7.49 6.26 9.75
C GLN A 56 -8.49 6.03 8.61
N ALA A 57 -9.24 7.06 8.20
CA ALA A 57 -10.17 6.96 7.08
C ALA A 57 -9.44 6.71 5.76
N ILE A 58 -8.32 7.39 5.53
CA ILE A 58 -7.44 7.20 4.36
C ILE A 58 -6.89 5.78 4.33
N CYS A 59 -6.29 5.30 5.44
CA CYS A 59 -5.82 3.92 5.57
C CYS A 59 -6.93 2.90 5.31
N THR A 60 -8.16 3.18 5.76
CA THR A 60 -9.30 2.28 5.55
C THR A 60 -9.73 2.27 4.09
N ALA A 61 -9.65 3.39 3.37
CA ALA A 61 -10.01 3.47 1.97
C ALA A 61 -8.94 2.84 1.06
N GLU A 62 -7.69 3.28 1.20
CA GLU A 62 -6.58 2.99 0.28
C GLU A 62 -5.94 1.62 0.53
N ALA A 63 -5.83 1.18 1.80
CA ALA A 63 -5.33 -0.16 2.16
C ALA A 63 -6.46 -1.18 2.33
N SER A 64 -7.60 -0.98 1.65
CA SER A 64 -8.68 -1.98 1.64
C SER A 64 -8.44 -3.04 0.58
N ASN A 65 -8.93 -4.26 0.82
CA ASN A 65 -8.90 -5.33 -0.19
C ASN A 65 -9.53 -4.94 -1.53
N THR A 66 -10.52 -4.03 -1.50
CA THR A 66 -11.16 -3.54 -2.73
C THR A 66 -10.24 -2.57 -3.48
N ALA A 67 -9.57 -1.66 -2.79
CA ALA A 67 -8.62 -0.74 -3.41
C ALA A 67 -7.40 -1.49 -3.95
N LEU A 68 -6.78 -2.35 -3.13
CA LEU A 68 -5.60 -3.12 -3.52
C LEU A 68 -5.89 -4.11 -4.66
N TYR A 69 -7.09 -4.68 -4.72
CA TYR A 69 -7.48 -5.49 -5.88
C TYR A 69 -7.60 -4.66 -7.17
N LYS A 70 -8.03 -3.40 -7.11
CA LYS A 70 -8.01 -2.54 -8.31
C LYS A 70 -6.58 -2.27 -8.78
N ILE A 71 -5.64 -2.10 -7.85
CA ILE A 71 -4.21 -1.98 -8.18
C ILE A 71 -3.74 -3.26 -8.87
N GLU A 72 -4.09 -4.43 -8.35
CA GLU A 72 -3.80 -5.72 -8.97
C GLU A 72 -4.34 -5.80 -10.41
N GLU A 73 -5.59 -5.40 -10.64
CA GLU A 73 -6.21 -5.37 -11.96
C GLU A 73 -5.52 -4.38 -12.91
N GLN A 74 -5.19 -3.17 -12.42
CA GLN A 74 -4.51 -2.12 -13.19
C GLN A 74 -3.13 -2.55 -13.68
N HIS A 75 -2.39 -3.30 -12.86
CA HIS A 75 -1.06 -3.80 -13.19
C HIS A 75 -1.07 -5.20 -13.82
N HIS A 76 -2.26 -5.75 -14.12
CA HIS A 76 -2.45 -7.05 -14.79
C HIS A 76 -1.73 -8.23 -14.11
N LEU A 77 -1.64 -8.19 -12.78
CA LEU A 77 -0.86 -9.16 -12.00
C LEU A 77 -1.50 -10.55 -11.96
N SER A 78 -2.78 -10.67 -12.28
CA SER A 78 -3.55 -11.92 -12.27
C SER A 78 -2.88 -13.06 -13.04
N SER A 79 -2.18 -12.73 -14.13
CA SER A 79 -1.43 -13.70 -14.94
C SER A 79 -0.24 -14.35 -14.21
N PHE A 80 0.27 -13.70 -13.16
CA PHE A 80 1.38 -14.17 -12.34
C PHE A 80 0.92 -14.84 -11.03
N ILE A 81 -0.38 -14.83 -10.74
CA ILE A 81 -0.93 -15.39 -9.51
C ILE A 81 -1.27 -16.86 -9.70
N GLN A 82 -0.58 -17.73 -8.94
CA GLN A 82 -0.92 -19.15 -8.90
C GLN A 82 -2.21 -19.37 -8.09
N THR A 83 -3.33 -19.52 -8.79
CA THR A 83 -4.62 -19.86 -8.19
C THR A 83 -4.73 -21.34 -7.85
N ASN A 84 -5.65 -21.69 -6.95
CA ASN A 84 -6.01 -23.09 -6.72
C ASN A 84 -6.67 -23.65 -7.98
N PRO A 85 -6.35 -24.87 -8.46
CA PRO A 85 -7.01 -25.49 -9.61
C PRO A 85 -8.54 -25.44 -9.59
N ALA A 86 -9.17 -25.51 -8.40
CA ALA A 86 -10.63 -25.40 -8.26
C ALA A 86 -11.19 -24.01 -8.65
N GLN A 87 -10.36 -22.97 -8.63
CA GLN A 87 -10.72 -21.59 -9.01
C GLN A 87 -10.58 -21.36 -10.53
N LYS A 88 -10.07 -22.33 -11.29
CA LYS A 88 -9.95 -22.27 -12.76
C LYS A 88 -9.27 -20.99 -13.28
N GLY A 89 -8.23 -20.52 -12.58
CA GLY A 89 -7.51 -19.30 -12.97
C GLY A 89 -8.16 -18.00 -12.51
N HIS A 90 -9.33 -18.04 -11.85
CA HIS A 90 -9.96 -16.83 -11.32
C HIS A 90 -9.26 -16.36 -10.03
N VAL A 91 -8.72 -15.14 -10.06
CA VAL A 91 -8.15 -14.48 -8.90
C VAL A 91 -9.26 -13.81 -8.11
N SER A 92 -9.42 -14.21 -6.85
CA SER A 92 -10.38 -13.55 -5.96
C SER A 92 -9.85 -12.18 -5.52
N ARG A 93 -10.75 -11.25 -5.20
CA ARG A 93 -10.40 -9.95 -4.62
C ARG A 93 -9.39 -10.02 -3.47
N ILE A 94 -9.61 -10.96 -2.54
CA ILE A 94 -8.71 -11.13 -1.39
C ILE A 94 -7.34 -11.63 -1.86
N THR A 95 -7.30 -12.57 -2.81
CA THR A 95 -6.05 -13.08 -3.37
C THR A 95 -5.26 -11.98 -4.07
N GLY A 96 -5.92 -11.14 -4.87
CA GLY A 96 -5.26 -10.04 -5.56
C GLY A 96 -4.73 -8.98 -4.60
N ALA A 97 -5.52 -8.57 -3.60
CA ALA A 97 -5.07 -7.66 -2.55
C ALA A 97 -3.84 -8.18 -1.79
N ILE A 98 -3.89 -9.43 -1.32
CA ILE A 98 -2.75 -10.10 -0.64
C ILE A 98 -1.50 -10.14 -1.55
N THR A 99 -1.70 -10.22 -2.86
CA THR A 99 -0.57 -10.23 -3.82
C THR A 99 0.11 -8.86 -3.85
N VAL A 100 -0.65 -7.76 -3.90
CA VAL A 100 -0.09 -6.40 -3.84
C VAL A 100 0.64 -6.15 -2.52
N GLU A 101 0.03 -6.52 -1.39
CA GLU A 101 0.69 -6.43 -0.08
C GLU A 101 1.98 -7.25 -0.06
N ALA A 102 1.96 -8.46 -0.63
CA ALA A 102 3.15 -9.31 -0.67
C ALA A 102 4.27 -8.74 -1.53
N LEU A 103 3.95 -8.05 -2.63
CA LEU A 103 4.94 -7.35 -3.46
C LEU A 103 5.59 -6.22 -2.69
N ILE A 104 4.80 -5.38 -2.01
CA ILE A 104 5.32 -4.31 -1.15
C ILE A 104 6.23 -4.89 -0.06
N GLY A 105 5.79 -5.96 0.62
CA GLY A 105 6.58 -6.64 1.64
C GLY A 105 7.86 -7.29 1.09
N ALA A 106 7.87 -7.72 -0.17
CA ALA A 106 9.07 -8.23 -0.82
C ALA A 106 10.07 -7.10 -1.11
N VAL A 107 9.61 -5.98 -1.68
CA VAL A 107 10.45 -4.79 -1.94
C VAL A 107 11.08 -4.28 -0.64
N TRP A 108 10.29 -4.17 0.44
CA TRP A 108 10.79 -3.77 1.76
C TRP A 108 11.95 -4.64 2.28
N LEU A 109 11.91 -5.94 2.02
CA LEU A 109 13.00 -6.83 2.42
C LEU A 109 14.20 -6.74 1.48
N ASP A 110 13.95 -6.61 0.17
CA ASP A 110 14.97 -6.58 -0.87
C ASP A 110 15.80 -5.28 -0.86
N CYS A 111 15.14 -4.14 -0.60
CA CYS A 111 15.82 -2.84 -0.45
C CYS A 111 16.53 -2.66 0.89
N GLY A 112 16.62 -3.70 1.73
CA GLY A 112 17.27 -3.62 3.04
C GLY A 112 16.51 -2.77 4.06
N ARG A 113 15.18 -2.61 3.91
CA ARG A 113 14.30 -1.78 4.75
C ARG A 113 14.53 -0.28 4.57
N ASP A 114 14.91 0.12 3.37
CA ASP A 114 14.92 1.52 2.98
C ASP A 114 13.48 2.02 2.80
N TYR A 115 13.04 2.85 3.75
CA TYR A 115 11.70 3.40 3.76
C TYR A 115 11.44 4.37 2.61
N ALA A 116 12.43 5.17 2.21
CA ALA A 116 12.27 6.12 1.10
C ALA A 116 12.00 5.37 -0.21
N HIS A 117 12.73 4.27 -0.44
CA HIS A 117 12.52 3.45 -1.63
C HIS A 117 11.15 2.76 -1.66
N VAL A 118 10.65 2.29 -0.52
CA VAL A 118 9.30 1.68 -0.47
C VAL A 118 8.20 2.73 -0.59
N HIS A 119 8.40 3.92 -0.04
CA HIS A 119 7.51 5.06 -0.20
C HIS A 119 7.32 5.41 -1.69
N GLU A 120 8.42 5.56 -2.44
CA GLU A 120 8.38 5.80 -3.89
C GLU A 120 7.57 4.74 -4.63
N ILE A 121 7.85 3.46 -4.38
CA ILE A 121 7.16 2.34 -5.04
C ILE A 121 5.65 2.31 -4.71
N ILE A 122 5.25 2.62 -3.48
CA ILE A 122 3.83 2.67 -3.09
C ILE A 122 3.09 3.75 -3.91
N HIS A 123 3.71 4.91 -4.11
CA HIS A 123 3.16 5.99 -4.93
C HIS A 123 3.17 5.66 -6.43
N ASP A 124 4.23 5.01 -6.93
CA ASP A 124 4.33 4.54 -8.32
C ASP A 124 3.29 3.46 -8.64
N LEU A 125 2.92 2.64 -7.65
CA LEU A 125 1.79 1.71 -7.76
C LEU A 125 0.44 2.42 -7.84
N GLY A 126 0.39 3.72 -7.56
CA GLY A 126 -0.80 4.57 -7.59
C GLY A 126 -1.61 4.55 -6.29
N ILE A 127 -1.02 4.08 -5.18
CA ILE A 127 -1.69 4.02 -3.88
C ILE A 127 -1.49 5.36 -3.15
N GLY A 128 -2.53 5.87 -2.49
CA GLY A 128 -2.43 7.13 -1.74
C GLY A 128 -2.51 8.40 -2.61
N GLN A 129 -2.79 8.28 -3.92
CA GLN A 129 -2.98 9.45 -4.80
C GLN A 129 -4.09 10.41 -4.35
N SER A 130 -5.04 9.94 -3.53
CA SER A 130 -6.06 10.80 -2.92
C SER A 130 -5.49 11.84 -1.95
N LEU A 131 -4.27 11.63 -1.43
CA LEU A 131 -3.53 12.55 -0.56
C LEU A 131 -2.71 13.59 -1.34
N LEU A 132 -2.44 13.34 -2.61
CA LEU A 132 -1.61 14.19 -3.47
C LEU A 132 -2.45 15.22 -4.27
N ARG A 133 -3.76 15.35 -3.97
CA ARG A 133 -4.70 16.23 -4.67
C ARG A 133 -5.09 17.45 -3.85
#